data_AF-A0A7L1KPE0-F1
#
_entry.id   AF-A0A7L1KPE0-F1
#
_cell.length_a   1.000
_cell.length_b   1.000
_cell.length_c   1.000
_cell.angle_alpha   90.00
_cell.angle_beta   90.00
_cell.angle_gamma   90.00
#
_symmetry.space_group_name_H-M   'P 1'
#
loop_
_entity.id
_entity.type
_entity.pdbx_description
1 polymer ?
#
loop_
_entity_poly.entity_id
_entity_poly.type
_entity_poly.pdbx_seq_one_letter_code
_entity_poly.pdbx_strand_id
1 'polypeptide(L)'
;PADGVVLVDPEYLKERKVFVTLTCAFRYGREDLDVLGLTFRKDLFVANAQAFPPVPEEKKPLTRLQERLIKKLGEHAYPFTFEIPPNLPCSVTLQPGPEDTGKACGVDYEVKAFCAENLEEKIHKRNSVRLVIRKVQYAPERPGPQPMAETTRQFLMSDKPLHLEASLDKEIYYHGEPISVNVHVTNNTNKTVKKIKISVRQYADICLFNTAQYKCPVAAEDADDMVAPSSTFCKVYTLTPFLANNREKRGLALDGKLKHEDTNLASSTLLRDGANKEILGIIVSYKVKVKLVVSRGG
;
A
#
# COMPACT_ATOMS: atom_id res chain seq x y z
N PRO A 1 4.20 -15.25 9.65
CA PRO A 1 3.25 -15.57 10.75
C PRO A 1 3.32 -14.42 11.77
N ALA A 2 2.26 -14.22 12.55
CA ALA A 2 2.26 -13.30 13.69
C ALA A 2 2.25 -14.12 14.98
N ASP A 3 3.34 -14.07 15.75
CA ASP A 3 3.53 -14.84 16.97
C ASP A 3 3.71 -13.94 18.19
N GLY A 4 3.26 -14.42 19.35
CA GLY A 4 3.39 -13.70 20.61
C GLY A 4 3.02 -14.55 21.82
N VAL A 5 3.03 -13.91 22.99
CA VAL A 5 2.66 -14.50 24.29
C VAL A 5 1.80 -13.49 25.03
N VAL A 6 0.73 -13.97 25.68
CA VAL A 6 -0.12 -13.18 26.58
C VAL A 6 0.21 -13.58 28.01
N LEU A 7 0.59 -12.61 28.83
CA LEU A 7 0.70 -12.79 30.28
C LEU A 7 -0.67 -12.54 30.91
N VAL A 8 -1.05 -13.45 31.78
CA VAL A 8 -2.41 -13.53 32.31
C VAL A 8 -2.37 -13.52 33.84
N ASP A 9 -3.28 -12.79 34.46
CA ASP A 9 -3.46 -12.80 35.91
C ASP A 9 -4.53 -13.86 36.30
N PRO A 10 -4.14 -14.96 36.97
CA PRO A 10 -5.06 -16.03 37.33
C PRO A 10 -6.10 -15.60 38.37
N GLU A 11 -5.78 -14.66 39.27
CA GLU A 11 -6.70 -14.17 40.30
C GLU A 11 -7.83 -13.35 39.66
N TYR A 12 -7.51 -12.64 38.58
CA TYR A 12 -8.49 -11.87 37.83
C TYR A 12 -9.41 -12.76 36.97
N LEU A 13 -8.91 -13.86 36.43
CA LEU A 13 -9.63 -14.67 35.43
C LEU A 13 -10.88 -15.36 35.98
N LYS A 14 -10.81 -15.93 37.19
CA LYS A 14 -11.87 -16.80 37.73
C LYS A 14 -12.26 -17.88 36.72
N GLU A 15 -13.53 -17.94 36.29
CA GLU A 15 -14.05 -18.91 35.30
C GLU A 15 -13.99 -18.43 33.84
N ARG A 16 -13.41 -17.25 33.59
CA ARG A 16 -13.33 -16.68 32.23
C ARG A 16 -12.18 -17.30 31.43
N LYS A 17 -12.28 -17.16 30.11
CA LYS A 17 -11.26 -17.59 29.14
C LYS A 17 -10.53 -16.38 28.58
N VAL A 18 -9.34 -16.59 28.04
CA VAL A 18 -8.56 -15.58 27.32
C VAL A 18 -8.52 -15.95 25.85
N PHE A 19 -9.06 -15.05 25.02
CA PHE A 19 -9.02 -15.17 23.57
C PHE A 19 -8.08 -14.13 22.99
N VAL A 20 -7.40 -14.51 21.92
CA VAL A 20 -6.63 -13.61 21.07
C VAL A 20 -7.24 -13.65 19.68
N THR A 21 -7.42 -12.49 19.07
CA THR A 21 -7.99 -12.38 17.74
C THR A 21 -7.10 -11.54 16.86
N LEU A 22 -6.88 -12.01 15.63
CA LEU A 22 -6.23 -11.26 14.58
C LEU A 22 -7.30 -10.84 13.57
N THR A 23 -7.47 -9.53 13.41
CA THR A 23 -8.43 -8.95 12.48
C THR A 23 -7.71 -8.14 11.41
N CYS A 24 -7.94 -8.47 10.15
CA CYS A 24 -7.66 -7.59 9.02
C CYS A 24 -8.95 -6.85 8.67
N ALA A 25 -8.97 -5.54 8.85
CA ALA A 25 -10.16 -4.73 8.59
C ALA A 25 -9.87 -3.68 7.51
N PHE A 26 -10.80 -3.58 6.58
CA PHE A 26 -10.89 -2.44 5.67
C PHE A 26 -11.78 -1.38 6.30
N ARG A 27 -11.29 -0.14 6.38
CA ARG A 27 -12.06 1.03 6.80
C ARG A 27 -12.25 1.95 5.61
N TYR A 28 -13.49 2.31 5.33
CA TYR A 28 -13.89 3.24 4.29
C TYR A 28 -14.58 4.45 4.95
N GLY A 29 -13.99 5.63 4.77
CA GLY A 29 -14.59 6.90 5.14
C GLY A 29 -14.84 7.70 3.87
N ARG A 30 -16.10 7.91 3.52
CA ARG A 30 -16.51 8.76 2.40
C ARG A 30 -17.59 9.72 2.92
N GLU A 31 -17.33 11.02 2.78
CA GLU A 31 -18.22 12.09 3.26
C GLU A 31 -19.63 12.02 2.66
N ASP A 32 -19.78 11.54 1.42
CA ASP A 32 -21.06 11.44 0.72
C ASP A 32 -22.06 10.51 1.45
N LEU A 33 -21.56 9.57 2.26
CA LEU A 33 -22.34 8.69 3.14
C LEU A 33 -22.29 9.14 4.62
N ASP A 34 -21.46 10.13 4.92
CA ASP A 34 -21.17 10.62 6.27
C ASP A 34 -22.13 11.74 6.72
N VAL A 35 -23.14 12.04 5.90
CA VAL A 35 -24.36 12.77 6.34
C VAL A 35 -25.04 12.06 7.53
N LEU A 36 -24.69 10.79 7.78
CA LEU A 36 -25.11 9.98 8.94
C LEU A 36 -23.98 9.58 9.91
N GLY A 37 -22.73 10.00 9.70
CA GLY A 37 -21.58 9.64 10.56
C GLY A 37 -21.16 8.16 10.49
N LEU A 38 -21.47 7.46 9.39
CA LEU A 38 -21.29 6.02 9.26
C LEU A 38 -19.92 5.69 8.64
N THR A 39 -18.90 5.53 9.48
CA THR A 39 -17.64 4.91 9.07
C THR A 39 -17.89 3.46 8.69
N PHE A 40 -17.70 3.10 7.42
CA PHE A 40 -17.87 1.73 6.97
C PHE A 40 -16.63 0.90 7.33
N ARG A 41 -16.83 -0.17 8.08
CA ARG A 41 -15.77 -1.13 8.42
C ARG A 41 -16.19 -2.51 7.95
N LYS A 42 -15.35 -3.15 7.14
CA LYS A 42 -15.49 -4.56 6.75
C LYS A 42 -14.30 -5.34 7.26
N ASP A 43 -14.55 -6.34 8.08
CA ASP A 43 -13.51 -7.29 8.45
C ASP A 43 -13.28 -8.24 7.26
N LEU A 44 -12.08 -8.17 6.69
CA LEU A 44 -11.65 -8.98 5.54
C LEU A 44 -11.19 -10.37 5.98
N PHE A 45 -10.65 -10.45 7.20
CA PHE A 45 -10.19 -11.69 7.80
C PHE A 45 -10.25 -11.58 9.31
N VAL A 46 -10.73 -12.64 9.96
CA VAL A 46 -10.73 -12.78 11.41
C VAL A 46 -10.23 -14.18 11.73
N ALA A 47 -9.19 -14.27 12.55
CA ALA A 47 -8.74 -15.52 13.16
C ALA A 47 -8.80 -15.39 14.67
N ASN A 48 -9.32 -16.40 15.34
CA ASN A 48 -9.41 -16.46 16.79
C ASN A 48 -8.53 -17.60 17.29
N ALA A 49 -7.93 -17.42 18.47
CA ALA A 49 -7.17 -18.45 19.18
C ALA A 49 -7.51 -18.36 20.67
N GLN A 50 -7.73 -19.51 21.32
CA GLN A 50 -7.94 -19.56 22.75
C GLN A 50 -6.59 -19.74 23.46
N ALA A 51 -6.09 -18.67 24.10
CA ALA A 51 -4.82 -18.72 24.83
C ALA A 51 -4.98 -19.41 26.19
N PHE A 52 -6.10 -19.18 26.88
CA PHE A 52 -6.42 -19.81 28.16
C PHE A 52 -7.92 -20.16 28.26
N PRO A 53 -8.29 -21.35 28.76
CA PRO A 53 -7.41 -22.49 29.03
C PRO A 53 -6.81 -23.04 27.71
N PRO A 54 -5.57 -23.56 27.73
CA PRO A 54 -4.92 -24.04 26.52
C PRO A 54 -5.64 -25.26 25.95
N VAL A 55 -6.03 -25.21 24.68
CA VAL A 55 -6.72 -26.31 23.99
C VAL A 55 -5.67 -27.28 23.42
N PRO A 56 -5.72 -28.60 23.74
CA PRO A 56 -4.73 -29.57 23.29
C PRO A 56 -4.58 -29.66 21.76
N GLU A 57 -5.69 -29.54 21.04
CA GLU A 57 -5.77 -29.64 19.57
C GLU A 57 -5.14 -28.43 18.85
N GLU A 58 -5.03 -27.28 19.53
CA GLU A 58 -4.47 -26.04 18.97
C GLU A 58 -2.97 -25.83 19.30
N LYS A 59 -2.31 -26.83 19.92
CA LYS A 59 -0.88 -26.74 20.28
C LYS A 59 0.01 -26.73 19.03
N LYS A 60 0.37 -25.53 18.59
CA LYS A 60 1.40 -25.29 17.57
C LYS A 60 2.82 -25.38 18.16
N PRO A 61 3.82 -25.73 17.34
CA PRO A 61 5.22 -25.66 17.76
C PRO A 61 5.58 -24.21 18.16
N LEU A 62 6.28 -24.06 19.28
CA LEU A 62 6.68 -22.76 19.78
C LEU A 62 7.79 -22.15 18.93
N THR A 63 7.74 -20.83 18.78
CA THR A 63 8.86 -20.08 18.20
C THR A 63 9.95 -19.85 19.25
N ARG A 64 11.19 -19.63 18.79
CA ARG A 64 12.32 -19.26 19.68
C ARG A 64 12.01 -18.03 20.54
N LEU A 65 11.18 -17.11 20.04
CA LEU A 65 10.73 -15.94 20.79
C LEU A 65 9.80 -16.36 21.94
N GLN A 66 8.79 -17.17 21.63
CA GLN A 66 7.83 -17.67 22.61
C GLN A 66 8.50 -18.47 23.72
N GLU A 67 9.44 -19.37 23.39
CA GLU A 67 10.22 -20.12 24.38
C GLU A 67 10.95 -19.21 25.37
N ARG A 68 11.61 -18.17 24.87
CA ARG A 68 12.33 -17.19 25.71
C ARG A 68 11.38 -16.36 26.56
N LEU A 69 10.24 -15.94 26.01
CA LEU A 69 9.25 -15.14 26.72
C LEU A 69 8.57 -15.95 27.83
N ILE A 70 8.18 -17.19 27.56
CA ILE A 70 7.58 -18.08 28.56
C ILE A 70 8.57 -18.34 29.70
N LYS A 71 9.84 -18.64 29.39
CA LYS A 71 10.87 -18.82 30.41
C LYS A 71 11.10 -17.57 31.26
N LYS A 72 10.92 -16.37 30.69
CA LYS A 72 11.09 -15.09 31.40
C LYS A 72 9.86 -14.67 32.21
N LEU A 73 8.65 -14.92 31.70
CA LEU A 73 7.39 -14.42 32.25
C LEU A 73 6.73 -15.41 33.23
N GLY A 74 7.13 -16.68 33.20
CA GLY A 74 6.65 -17.71 34.12
C GLY A 74 5.44 -18.50 33.59
N GLU A 75 4.76 -19.18 34.50
CA GLU A 75 3.74 -20.20 34.18
C GLU A 75 2.44 -19.63 33.60
N HIS A 76 2.14 -18.35 33.83
CA HIS A 76 0.94 -17.69 33.33
C HIS A 76 1.13 -17.00 31.96
N ALA A 77 2.18 -17.41 31.23
CA ALA A 77 2.51 -16.90 29.92
C ALA A 77 2.01 -17.86 28.84
N TYR A 78 0.94 -17.48 28.13
CA TYR A 78 0.28 -18.34 27.15
C TYR A 78 0.60 -17.90 25.71
N PRO A 79 1.18 -18.78 24.87
CA PRO A 79 1.57 -18.44 23.50
C PRO A 79 0.37 -18.38 22.54
N PHE A 80 0.48 -17.58 21.50
CA PHE A 80 -0.44 -17.57 20.36
C PHE A 80 0.31 -17.37 19.04
N THR A 81 -0.17 -17.99 17.96
CA THR A 81 0.43 -17.87 16.63
C THR A 81 -0.63 -17.87 15.53
N PHE A 82 -0.65 -16.81 14.73
CA PHE A 82 -1.52 -16.65 13.57
C PHE A 82 -0.76 -16.78 12.26
N GLU A 83 -1.38 -17.47 11.31
CA GLU A 83 -0.92 -17.51 9.92
C GLU A 83 -1.78 -16.57 9.11
N ILE A 84 -1.14 -15.57 8.50
CA ILE A 84 -1.83 -14.56 7.67
C ILE A 84 -1.88 -15.10 6.25
N PRO A 85 -3.08 -15.32 5.67
CA PRO A 85 -3.18 -15.76 4.28
C PRO A 85 -2.42 -14.82 3.33
N PRO A 86 -1.70 -15.36 2.34
CA PRO A 86 -0.87 -14.56 1.45
C PRO A 86 -1.69 -13.56 0.64
N ASN A 87 -2.91 -13.92 0.26
CA ASN A 87 -3.80 -13.14 -0.61
C ASN A 87 -4.48 -11.95 0.08
N LEU A 88 -4.31 -11.77 1.40
CA LEU A 88 -4.83 -10.59 2.07
C LEU A 88 -4.08 -9.32 1.65
N PRO A 89 -4.74 -8.16 1.60
CA PRO A 89 -4.07 -6.90 1.28
C PRO A 89 -2.99 -6.52 2.30
N CYS A 90 -1.99 -5.77 1.85
CA CYS A 90 -0.98 -5.16 2.72
C CYS A 90 -1.58 -4.00 3.53
N SER A 91 -0.89 -3.58 4.58
CA SER A 91 -1.29 -2.42 5.38
C SER A 91 -1.06 -1.13 4.61
N VAL A 92 -2.13 -0.56 4.08
CA VAL A 92 -2.11 0.67 3.27
C VAL A 92 -3.17 1.63 3.80
N THR A 93 -2.81 2.91 3.88
CA THR A 93 -3.71 3.98 4.33
C THR A 93 -3.74 5.08 3.27
N LEU A 94 -4.93 5.52 2.87
CA LEU A 94 -5.09 6.70 2.04
C LEU A 94 -4.96 7.94 2.90
N GLN A 95 -4.15 8.87 2.42
CA GLN A 95 -3.90 10.12 3.09
C GLN A 95 -5.19 10.97 3.13
N PRO A 96 -5.65 11.35 4.33
CA PRO A 96 -6.79 12.24 4.48
C PRO A 96 -6.45 13.65 3.97
N GLY A 97 -7.45 14.36 3.49
CA GLY A 97 -7.40 15.79 3.23
C GLY A 97 -7.41 16.60 4.53
N PRO A 98 -7.08 17.90 4.48
CA PRO A 98 -7.05 18.77 5.65
C PRO A 98 -8.41 18.93 6.33
N GLU A 99 -9.51 18.76 5.60
CA GLU A 99 -10.88 18.86 6.12
C GLU A 99 -11.44 17.51 6.60
N ASP A 100 -10.74 16.39 6.33
CA ASP A 100 -11.22 15.05 6.67
C ASP A 100 -11.03 14.80 8.19
N THR A 101 -12.10 14.99 8.97
CA THR A 101 -12.09 14.67 10.41
C THR A 101 -12.49 13.21 10.65
N GLY A 102 -11.52 12.32 10.85
CA GLY A 102 -11.84 10.92 11.14
C GLY A 102 -10.67 9.96 11.04
N LYS A 103 -10.97 8.66 11.14
CA LYS A 103 -9.98 7.62 10.84
C LYS A 103 -9.78 7.54 9.34
N ALA A 104 -8.51 7.56 8.92
CA ALA A 104 -8.15 7.44 7.52
C ALA A 104 -8.68 6.14 6.88
N CYS A 105 -9.06 6.22 5.61
CA CYS A 105 -9.45 5.07 4.79
C CYS A 105 -8.23 4.15 4.59
N GLY A 106 -8.40 2.85 4.77
CA GLY A 106 -7.26 1.94 4.69
C GLY A 106 -7.50 0.53 5.18
N VAL A 107 -6.47 -0.29 5.05
CA VAL A 107 -6.39 -1.66 5.55
C VAL A 107 -5.49 -1.68 6.78
N ASP A 108 -6.07 -2.04 7.92
CA ASP A 108 -5.36 -2.18 9.19
C ASP A 108 -5.39 -3.62 9.68
N TYR A 109 -4.31 -4.07 10.31
CA TYR A 109 -4.27 -5.33 11.05
C TYR A 109 -4.24 -5.05 12.55
N GLU A 110 -5.17 -5.64 13.28
CA GLU A 110 -5.33 -5.49 14.73
C GLU A 110 -5.23 -6.85 15.40
N VAL A 111 -4.32 -6.99 16.37
CA VAL A 111 -4.27 -8.11 17.31
C VAL A 111 -4.95 -7.65 18.60
N LYS A 112 -5.98 -8.37 19.02
CA LYS A 112 -6.73 -8.04 20.23
C LYS A 112 -6.74 -9.24 21.16
N ALA A 113 -6.34 -9.05 22.41
CA ALA A 113 -6.50 -10.06 23.46
C ALA A 113 -7.56 -9.59 24.45
N PHE A 114 -8.44 -10.49 24.88
CA PHE A 114 -9.52 -10.16 25.80
C PHE A 114 -9.95 -11.35 26.66
N CYS A 115 -10.50 -11.05 27.82
CA CYS A 115 -11.12 -12.05 28.69
C CYS A 115 -12.64 -12.11 28.45
N ALA A 116 -13.20 -13.29 28.23
CA ALA A 116 -14.63 -13.52 28.04
C ALA A 116 -15.00 -14.96 28.41
N GLU A 117 -16.28 -15.25 28.66
CA GLU A 117 -16.75 -16.63 28.86
C GLU A 117 -16.81 -17.38 27.52
N ASN A 118 -17.29 -16.69 26.47
CA ASN A 118 -17.46 -17.19 25.12
C ASN A 118 -17.02 -16.14 24.07
N LEU A 119 -16.72 -16.60 22.84
CA LEU A 119 -16.32 -15.71 21.73
C LEU A 119 -17.43 -14.74 21.28
N GLU A 120 -18.68 -15.07 21.56
CA GLU A 120 -19.86 -14.27 21.19
C GLU A 120 -20.15 -13.13 22.18
N GLU A 121 -19.49 -13.15 23.35
CA GLU A 121 -19.71 -12.15 24.39
C GLU A 121 -19.18 -10.77 23.94
N LYS A 122 -19.90 -9.72 24.34
CA LYS A 122 -19.50 -8.35 24.03
C LYS A 122 -18.20 -7.99 24.77
N ILE A 123 -17.13 -7.81 24.00
CA ILE A 123 -15.81 -7.47 24.54
C ILE A 123 -15.83 -6.13 25.29
N HIS A 124 -15.46 -6.12 26.56
CA HIS A 124 -15.33 -4.90 27.36
C HIS A 124 -13.98 -4.21 27.13
N LYS A 125 -13.95 -2.87 27.16
CA LYS A 125 -12.70 -2.10 26.98
C LYS A 125 -11.71 -2.27 28.14
N ARG A 126 -12.20 -2.60 29.34
CA ARG A 126 -11.39 -2.73 30.57
C ARG A 126 -10.57 -4.02 30.61
N ASN A 127 -11.08 -5.10 30.02
CA ASN A 127 -10.45 -6.42 30.01
C ASN A 127 -9.96 -6.83 28.61
N SER A 128 -9.72 -5.84 27.74
CA SER A 128 -9.17 -6.07 26.41
C SER A 128 -8.00 -5.14 26.12
N VAL A 129 -7.00 -5.69 25.44
CA VAL A 129 -5.85 -4.96 24.93
C VAL A 129 -5.81 -5.11 23.42
N ARG A 130 -5.40 -4.05 22.73
CA ARG A 130 -5.31 -4.00 21.26
C ARG A 130 -3.94 -3.53 20.83
N LEU A 131 -3.39 -4.17 19.81
CA LEU A 131 -2.14 -3.83 19.17
C LEU A 131 -2.34 -3.80 17.67
N VAL A 132 -1.97 -2.68 17.02
CA VAL A 132 -1.97 -2.59 15.56
C VAL A 132 -0.65 -3.13 15.05
N ILE A 133 -0.71 -4.04 14.08
CA ILE A 133 0.46 -4.60 13.38
C ILE A 133 0.40 -4.20 11.90
N ARG A 134 1.52 -4.37 11.19
CA ARG A 134 1.60 -4.09 9.75
C ARG A 134 1.94 -5.34 8.97
N LYS A 135 1.21 -5.58 7.89
CA LYS A 135 1.62 -6.50 6.84
C LYS A 135 2.31 -5.68 5.76
N VAL A 136 3.63 -5.82 5.66
CA VAL A 136 4.46 -5.17 4.63
C VAL A 136 4.85 -6.16 3.54
N GLN A 137 5.03 -5.65 2.33
CA GLN A 137 5.49 -6.41 1.18
C GLN A 137 6.93 -6.02 0.85
N TYR A 138 7.79 -7.02 0.77
CA TYR A 138 9.16 -6.83 0.30
C TYR A 138 9.23 -7.04 -1.22
N ALA A 139 10.17 -6.35 -1.85
CA ALA A 139 10.48 -6.55 -3.26
C ALA A 139 10.95 -7.99 -3.51
N PRO A 140 10.59 -8.61 -4.65
CA PRO A 140 11.10 -9.92 -5.03
C PRO A 140 12.62 -9.83 -5.29
N GLU A 141 13.33 -10.94 -5.04
CA GLU A 141 14.80 -11.00 -5.18
C GLU A 141 15.27 -10.88 -6.63
N ARG A 142 14.45 -11.32 -7.59
CA ARG A 142 14.80 -11.28 -9.01
C ARG A 142 14.12 -10.07 -9.66
N PRO A 143 14.89 -9.07 -10.11
CA PRO A 143 14.33 -7.99 -10.92
C PRO A 143 13.90 -8.56 -12.27
N GLY A 144 12.78 -8.07 -12.80
CA GLY A 144 12.37 -8.39 -14.17
C GLY A 144 13.06 -7.51 -15.20
N PRO A 145 12.58 -7.56 -16.46
CA PRO A 145 13.22 -6.90 -17.57
C PRO A 145 13.15 -5.38 -17.46
N GLN A 146 14.07 -4.70 -18.15
CA GLN A 146 14.07 -3.25 -18.25
C GLN A 146 12.74 -2.74 -18.84
N PRO A 147 11.98 -1.89 -18.12
CA PRO A 147 10.74 -1.35 -18.64
C PRO A 147 11.01 -0.39 -19.81
N MET A 148 10.33 -0.62 -20.92
CA MET A 148 10.41 0.22 -22.12
C MET A 148 9.00 0.41 -22.71
N ALA A 149 8.72 1.62 -23.18
CA ALA A 149 7.49 1.94 -23.89
C ALA A 149 7.76 2.90 -25.05
N GLU A 150 7.15 2.64 -26.19
CA GLU A 150 7.26 3.46 -27.39
C GLU A 150 5.89 3.88 -27.90
N THR A 151 5.82 5.03 -28.56
CA THR A 151 4.61 5.47 -29.25
C THR A 151 4.94 6.35 -30.43
N THR A 152 4.14 6.22 -31.49
CA THR A 152 4.26 7.01 -32.71
C THR A 152 2.99 7.81 -32.91
N ARG A 153 3.13 9.12 -33.15
CA ARG A 153 2.01 10.02 -33.41
C ARG A 153 2.15 10.67 -34.77
N GLN A 154 1.10 10.57 -35.58
CA GLN A 154 0.93 11.34 -36.81
C GLN A 154 -0.03 12.52 -36.56
N PHE A 155 0.17 13.63 -37.25
CA PHE A 155 -0.64 14.84 -37.13
C PHE A 155 -1.36 15.11 -38.45
N LEU A 156 -2.60 15.59 -38.40
CA LEU A 156 -3.44 15.86 -39.60
C LEU A 156 -2.79 16.79 -40.66
N MET A 157 -1.80 17.60 -40.28
CA MET A 157 -1.09 18.57 -41.15
C MET A 157 0.42 18.28 -41.23
N SER A 158 0.83 17.04 -40.98
CA SER A 158 2.22 16.60 -41.15
C SER A 158 2.24 15.14 -41.61
N ASP A 159 2.79 14.90 -42.80
CA ASP A 159 2.83 13.57 -43.42
C ASP A 159 3.88 12.64 -42.77
N LYS A 160 4.69 13.17 -41.85
CA LYS A 160 5.76 12.43 -41.18
C LYS A 160 5.42 12.23 -39.69
N PRO A 161 5.85 11.11 -39.07
CA PRO A 161 5.53 10.79 -37.68
C PRO A 161 6.46 11.45 -36.66
N LEU A 162 5.96 11.64 -35.44
CA LEU A 162 6.76 11.88 -34.23
C LEU A 162 6.83 10.58 -33.43
N HIS A 163 8.03 10.08 -33.21
CA HIS A 163 8.27 8.87 -32.43
C HIS A 163 8.87 9.22 -31.06
N LEU A 164 8.34 8.60 -30.02
CA LEU A 164 8.76 8.75 -28.63
C LEU A 164 9.00 7.36 -28.04
N GLU A 165 10.20 7.17 -27.52
CA GLU A 165 10.59 6.01 -26.72
C GLU A 165 10.99 6.48 -25.33
N ALA A 166 10.59 5.71 -24.31
CA ALA A 166 11.04 5.91 -22.95
C ALA A 166 11.38 4.58 -22.29
N SER A 167 12.52 4.53 -21.60
CA SER A 167 12.94 3.37 -20.82
C SER A 167 13.42 3.76 -19.42
N LEU A 168 13.31 2.83 -18.48
CA LEU A 168 13.79 2.99 -17.10
C LEU A 168 15.05 2.17 -16.89
N ASP A 169 15.91 2.48 -15.92
CA ASP A 169 17.10 1.66 -15.65
C ASP A 169 16.77 0.32 -14.99
N LYS A 170 15.72 0.29 -14.17
CA LYS A 170 15.24 -0.91 -13.44
C LYS A 170 13.72 -1.00 -13.44
N GLU A 171 13.20 -2.19 -13.14
CA GLU A 171 11.77 -2.40 -12.87
C GLU A 171 11.41 -2.11 -11.41
N ILE A 172 12.29 -2.49 -10.48
CA ILE A 172 12.09 -2.40 -9.04
C ILE A 172 12.98 -1.29 -8.48
N TYR A 173 12.38 -0.41 -7.68
CA TYR A 173 13.08 0.67 -6.98
C TYR A 173 12.77 0.59 -5.48
N TYR A 174 13.75 0.95 -4.66
CA TYR A 174 13.55 1.14 -3.24
C TYR A 174 13.11 2.58 -2.93
N HIS A 175 12.43 2.77 -1.79
CA HIS A 175 12.04 4.10 -1.34
C HIS A 175 13.27 4.99 -1.16
N GLY A 176 13.23 6.19 -1.76
CA GLY A 176 14.33 7.15 -1.77
C GLY A 176 15.37 6.94 -2.88
N GLU A 177 15.29 5.83 -3.62
CA GLU A 177 16.14 5.61 -4.79
C GLU A 177 15.71 6.52 -5.96
N PRO A 178 16.64 7.23 -6.64
CA PRO A 178 16.33 7.99 -7.83
C PRO A 178 15.96 7.08 -9.02
N ILE A 179 14.93 7.46 -9.77
CA ILE A 179 14.48 6.76 -10.97
C ILE A 179 15.09 7.43 -12.19
N SER A 180 15.84 6.68 -12.99
CA SER A 180 16.43 7.19 -14.23
C SER A 180 15.52 6.89 -15.43
N VAL A 181 15.03 7.94 -16.07
CA VAL A 181 14.12 7.87 -17.22
C VAL A 181 14.87 8.29 -18.47
N ASN A 182 15.25 7.33 -19.31
CA ASN A 182 15.80 7.60 -20.63
C ASN A 182 14.67 7.95 -21.60
N VAL A 183 14.75 9.12 -22.23
CA VAL A 183 13.76 9.59 -23.20
C VAL A 183 14.43 9.82 -24.54
N HIS A 184 13.99 9.08 -25.55
CA HIS A 184 14.43 9.23 -26.93
C HIS A 184 13.26 9.74 -27.79
N VAL A 185 13.48 10.83 -28.50
CA VAL A 185 12.48 11.46 -29.37
C VAL A 185 13.05 11.55 -30.78
N THR A 186 12.37 10.93 -31.73
CA THR A 186 12.67 11.05 -33.16
C THR A 186 11.57 11.86 -33.82
N ASN A 187 11.85 13.15 -34.07
CA ASN A 187 10.90 14.08 -34.64
C ASN A 187 11.09 14.22 -36.15
N ASN A 188 10.38 13.42 -36.93
CA ASN A 188 10.38 13.56 -38.39
C ASN A 188 9.34 14.60 -38.89
N THR A 189 8.55 15.18 -37.98
CA THR A 189 7.48 16.12 -38.32
C THR A 189 8.03 17.52 -38.67
N ASN A 190 7.15 18.38 -39.17
CA ASN A 190 7.40 19.82 -39.33
C ASN A 190 7.12 20.64 -38.04
N LYS A 191 6.71 19.99 -36.95
CA LYS A 191 6.35 20.64 -35.69
C LYS A 191 7.52 20.62 -34.71
N THR A 192 7.52 21.57 -33.78
CA THR A 192 8.52 21.63 -32.71
C THR A 192 7.93 21.10 -31.41
N VAL A 193 8.66 20.23 -30.72
CA VAL A 193 8.36 19.88 -29.34
C VAL A 193 8.84 21.04 -28.46
N LYS A 194 7.93 21.67 -27.72
CA LYS A 194 8.21 22.85 -26.90
C LYS A 194 8.71 22.50 -25.50
N LYS A 195 8.19 21.41 -24.92
CA LYS A 195 8.49 20.97 -23.55
C LYS A 195 8.36 19.47 -23.43
N ILE A 196 9.13 18.88 -22.53
CA ILE A 196 9.06 17.48 -22.14
C ILE A 196 8.66 17.43 -20.67
N LYS A 197 7.55 16.77 -20.35
CA LYS A 197 7.04 16.63 -18.98
C LYS A 197 7.13 15.19 -18.54
N ILE A 198 7.79 14.95 -17.41
CA ILE A 198 7.97 13.61 -16.84
C ILE A 198 7.29 13.61 -15.48
N SER A 199 6.50 12.57 -15.21
CA SER A 199 5.83 12.45 -13.92
C SER A 199 5.76 11.01 -13.47
N VAL A 200 6.13 10.77 -12.22
CA VAL A 200 5.86 9.52 -11.50
C VAL A 200 4.47 9.65 -10.88
N ARG A 201 3.58 8.71 -11.19
CA ARG A 201 2.19 8.72 -10.72
C ARG A 201 1.90 7.46 -9.94
N GLN A 202 1.34 7.64 -8.76
CA GLN A 202 0.75 6.57 -7.98
C GLN A 202 -0.72 6.43 -8.37
N TYR A 203 -1.13 5.18 -8.54
CA TYR A 203 -2.50 4.74 -8.77
C TYR A 203 -2.89 3.88 -7.58
N ALA A 204 -3.98 4.25 -6.90
CA ALA A 204 -4.54 3.48 -5.81
C ALA A 204 -5.97 3.08 -6.18
N ASP A 205 -6.15 1.81 -6.52
CA ASP A 205 -7.43 1.22 -6.89
C ASP A 205 -8.06 0.57 -5.66
N ILE A 206 -9.20 1.11 -5.22
CA ILE A 206 -9.98 0.52 -4.13
C ILE A 206 -10.89 -0.55 -4.74
N CYS A 207 -10.61 -1.81 -4.38
CA CYS A 207 -11.36 -2.97 -4.84
C CYS A 207 -12.29 -3.45 -3.71
N LEU A 208 -13.40 -2.74 -3.47
CA LEU A 208 -14.48 -3.18 -2.56
C LEU A 208 -15.83 -3.19 -3.31
N PHE A 209 -16.94 -2.83 -2.65
CA PHE A 209 -18.28 -2.77 -3.24
C PHE A 209 -18.40 -1.72 -4.35
N ASN A 210 -17.70 -0.60 -4.21
CA ASN A 210 -17.58 0.40 -5.27
C ASN A 210 -16.10 0.54 -5.63
N THR A 211 -15.80 0.46 -6.92
CA THR A 211 -14.44 0.62 -7.42
C THR A 211 -14.14 2.11 -7.57
N ALA A 212 -13.12 2.57 -6.87
CA ALA A 212 -12.65 3.96 -6.96
C ALA A 212 -11.16 3.95 -7.26
N GLN A 213 -10.73 4.78 -8.21
CA GLN A 213 -9.33 4.93 -8.57
C GLN A 213 -8.85 6.32 -8.17
N TYR A 214 -7.83 6.38 -7.32
CA TYR A 214 -7.10 7.60 -7.01
C TYR A 214 -5.83 7.66 -7.84
N LYS A 215 -5.53 8.85 -8.37
CA LYS A 215 -4.39 9.09 -9.24
C LYS A 215 -3.65 10.33 -8.78
N CYS A 216 -2.48 10.11 -8.18
CA CYS A 216 -1.69 11.17 -7.57
C CYS A 216 -0.30 11.25 -8.21
N PRO A 217 0.11 12.40 -8.78
CA PRO A 217 1.50 12.61 -9.18
C PRO A 217 2.37 12.73 -7.92
N VAL A 218 3.38 11.87 -7.78
CA VAL A 218 4.27 11.83 -6.60
C VAL A 218 5.62 12.50 -6.85
N ALA A 219 6.05 12.56 -8.11
CA ALA A 219 7.18 13.36 -8.54
C ALA A 219 6.90 13.85 -9.96
N ALA A 220 7.33 15.06 -10.29
CA ALA A 220 7.21 15.59 -11.64
C ALA A 220 8.39 16.51 -11.94
N GLU A 221 8.84 16.45 -13.18
CA GLU A 221 9.88 17.31 -13.74
C GLU A 221 9.37 17.84 -15.07
N ASP A 222 9.31 19.16 -15.18
CA ASP A 222 8.93 19.86 -16.41
C ASP A 222 10.21 20.44 -17.02
N ALA A 223 10.67 19.84 -18.11
CA ALA A 223 11.87 20.28 -18.82
C ALA A 223 11.53 21.13 -20.04
N ASP A 224 12.23 22.26 -20.18
CA ASP A 224 12.12 23.17 -21.33
C ASP A 224 12.99 22.74 -22.52
N ASP A 225 13.37 21.46 -22.57
CA ASP A 225 14.08 20.86 -23.70
C ASP A 225 13.19 20.89 -24.95
N MET A 226 13.72 21.48 -26.02
CA MET A 226 13.03 21.60 -27.31
C MET A 226 13.59 20.60 -28.30
N VAL A 227 12.70 20.02 -29.12
CA VAL A 227 13.09 19.13 -30.22
C VAL A 227 12.65 19.78 -31.53
N ALA A 228 13.63 20.22 -32.32
CA ALA A 228 13.41 20.88 -33.59
C ALA A 228 12.77 19.92 -34.62
N PRO A 229 12.13 20.45 -35.67
CA PRO A 229 11.66 19.65 -36.80
C PRO A 229 12.79 18.83 -37.43
N SER A 230 12.49 17.61 -37.88
CA SER A 230 13.45 16.71 -38.54
C SER A 230 14.75 16.46 -37.74
N SER A 231 14.63 16.36 -36.40
CA SER A 231 15.76 16.12 -35.51
C SER A 231 15.48 15.02 -34.50
N THR A 232 16.54 14.46 -33.92
CA THR A 232 16.47 13.48 -32.83
C THR A 232 16.96 14.10 -31.52
N PHE A 233 16.44 13.61 -30.40
CA PHE A 233 16.80 14.04 -29.06
C PHE A 233 16.89 12.83 -28.14
N CYS A 234 17.90 12.81 -27.28
CA CYS A 234 18.10 11.75 -26.29
C CYS A 234 18.60 12.38 -24.98
N LYS A 235 17.90 12.14 -23.88
CA LYS A 235 18.28 12.64 -22.55
C LYS A 235 17.78 11.72 -21.46
N VAL A 236 18.56 11.60 -20.39
CA VAL A 236 18.19 10.89 -19.17
C VAL A 236 17.76 11.91 -18.12
N TYR A 237 16.60 11.68 -17.52
CA TYR A 237 16.06 12.49 -16.43
C TYR A 237 16.03 11.68 -15.14
N THR A 238 16.13 12.34 -14.00
CA THR A 238 16.22 11.67 -12.69
C THR A 238 15.16 12.21 -11.76
N LEU A 239 14.22 11.36 -11.33
CA LEU A 239 13.14 11.73 -10.41
C LEU A 239 13.21 10.90 -9.14
N THR A 240 13.12 11.55 -7.98
CA THR A 240 13.08 10.86 -6.67
C THR A 240 11.74 11.11 -5.97
N PRO A 241 10.83 10.12 -5.93
CA PRO A 241 9.54 10.28 -5.26
C PRO A 241 9.69 10.21 -3.74
N PHE A 242 9.54 11.35 -3.06
CA PHE A 242 9.56 11.43 -1.60
C PHE A 242 8.20 11.79 -1.01
N LEU A 243 7.83 11.16 0.11
CA LEU A 243 6.61 11.56 0.83
C LEU A 243 6.67 13.01 1.33
N ALA A 244 7.84 13.50 1.73
CA ALA A 244 8.03 14.87 2.24
C ALA A 244 7.44 15.92 1.28
N ASN A 245 7.62 15.74 -0.03
CA ASN A 245 7.14 16.66 -1.07
C ASN A 245 5.64 16.50 -1.39
N ASN A 246 4.96 15.54 -0.77
CA ASN A 246 3.59 15.15 -1.07
C ASN A 246 2.69 15.12 0.18
N ARG A 247 3.15 15.63 1.32
CA ARG A 247 2.46 15.59 2.63
C ARG A 247 1.11 16.30 2.68
N GLU A 248 0.76 17.12 1.68
CA GLU A 248 -0.52 17.85 1.64
C GLU A 248 -1.52 17.25 0.64
N LYS A 249 -1.13 16.17 -0.08
CA LYS A 249 -1.98 15.58 -1.13
C LYS A 249 -3.01 14.62 -0.55
N ARG A 250 -4.30 14.95 -0.73
CA ARG A 250 -5.43 14.04 -0.43
C ARG A 250 -5.43 12.83 -1.38
N GLY A 251 -5.80 11.66 -0.86
CA GLY A 251 -6.01 10.44 -1.65
C GLY A 251 -4.73 9.72 -2.08
N LEU A 252 -3.56 10.16 -1.57
CA LEU A 252 -2.28 9.49 -1.77
C LEU A 252 -2.21 8.23 -0.89
N ALA A 253 -1.87 7.08 -1.45
CA ALA A 253 -1.66 5.87 -0.68
C ALA A 253 -0.31 5.91 0.03
N LEU A 254 -0.35 5.63 1.33
CA LEU A 254 0.79 5.55 2.23
C LEU A 254 0.90 4.13 2.80
N ASP A 255 2.12 3.70 3.10
CA ASP A 255 2.28 2.50 3.92
C ASP A 255 1.62 2.74 5.29
N GLY A 256 1.01 1.69 5.86
CA GLY A 256 0.24 1.80 7.10
C GLY A 256 1.00 2.55 8.19
N LYS A 257 0.34 3.56 8.79
CA LYS A 257 0.94 4.38 9.86
C LYS A 257 0.80 3.70 11.21
N LEU A 258 1.92 3.52 11.91
CA LEU A 258 1.90 3.16 13.33
C LEU A 258 1.79 4.44 14.15
N LYS A 259 0.57 4.77 14.60
CA LYS A 259 0.27 5.97 15.41
C LYS A 259 0.71 7.27 14.70
N HIS A 260 1.81 7.89 15.15
CA HIS A 260 2.33 9.17 14.67
C HIS A 260 3.72 9.03 14.04
N GLU A 261 4.20 7.81 13.81
CA GLU A 261 5.50 7.58 13.17
C GLU A 261 5.48 8.01 11.69
N ASP A 262 6.61 8.52 11.21
CA ASP A 262 6.80 8.81 9.79
C ASP A 262 6.62 7.53 8.97
N THR A 263 5.97 7.65 7.82
CA THR A 263 5.72 6.55 6.89
C THR A 263 6.32 6.88 5.52
N ASN A 264 6.26 5.92 4.60
CA ASN A 264 6.63 6.10 3.21
C ASN A 264 5.38 6.17 2.32
N LEU A 265 5.59 6.52 1.05
CA LEU A 265 4.60 6.26 0.01
C LEU A 265 4.28 4.76 -0.01
N ALA A 266 3.03 4.38 -0.26
CA ALA A 266 2.66 2.97 -0.23
C ALA A 266 3.48 2.15 -1.23
N SER A 267 3.98 1.00 -0.81
CA SER A 267 4.69 0.09 -1.71
C SER A 267 3.74 -0.51 -2.75
N SER A 268 4.23 -0.84 -3.95
CA SER A 268 3.42 -1.48 -5.00
C SER A 268 2.84 -2.81 -4.53
N THR A 269 1.53 -3.03 -4.76
CA THR A 269 0.87 -4.29 -4.43
C THR A 269 1.19 -5.33 -5.50
N LEU A 270 1.92 -6.39 -5.14
CA LEU A 270 2.16 -7.51 -6.07
C LEU A 270 0.98 -8.47 -6.03
N LEU A 271 0.34 -8.65 -7.18
CA LEU A 271 -0.67 -9.69 -7.39
C LEU A 271 0.06 -10.97 -7.79
N ARG A 272 -0.29 -12.11 -7.17
CA ARG A 272 0.23 -13.41 -7.59
C ARG A 272 -0.44 -13.84 -8.89
N ASP A 273 0.31 -14.52 -9.76
CA ASP A 273 -0.25 -15.12 -10.97
C ASP A 273 -1.38 -16.10 -10.62
N GLY A 274 -2.54 -15.93 -11.27
CA GLY A 274 -3.75 -16.69 -10.98
C GLY A 274 -4.54 -16.23 -9.75
N ALA A 275 -4.16 -15.14 -9.08
CA ALA A 275 -4.99 -14.56 -8.02
C ALA A 275 -6.27 -13.97 -8.61
N ASN A 276 -7.42 -14.32 -8.04
CA ASN A 276 -8.70 -13.70 -8.39
C ASN A 276 -8.59 -12.18 -8.28
N LYS A 277 -9.10 -11.46 -9.28
CA LYS A 277 -9.22 -9.99 -9.28
C LYS A 277 -10.14 -9.43 -8.18
N GLU A 278 -10.70 -10.31 -7.35
CA GLU A 278 -11.60 -10.02 -6.24
C GLU A 278 -10.85 -9.81 -4.91
N ILE A 279 -9.54 -9.54 -4.93
CA ILE A 279 -8.82 -9.17 -3.71
C ILE A 279 -9.45 -7.88 -3.17
N LEU A 280 -10.13 -8.01 -2.03
CA LEU A 280 -10.72 -6.89 -1.33
C LEU A 280 -9.63 -6.06 -0.66
N GLY A 281 -9.47 -4.79 -1.04
CA GLY A 281 -8.42 -3.93 -0.49
C GLY A 281 -8.07 -2.72 -1.34
N ILE A 282 -6.83 -2.24 -1.18
CA ILE A 282 -6.24 -1.16 -1.98
C ILE A 282 -5.09 -1.76 -2.80
N ILE A 283 -5.20 -1.69 -4.12
CA ILE A 283 -4.14 -2.09 -5.05
C ILE A 283 -3.37 -0.83 -5.42
N VAL A 284 -2.10 -0.77 -5.03
CA VAL A 284 -1.22 0.36 -5.34
C VAL A 284 -0.31 -0.02 -6.50
N SER A 285 -0.24 0.85 -7.50
CA SER A 285 0.71 0.72 -8.62
C SER A 285 1.31 2.07 -8.98
N TYR A 286 2.51 2.04 -9.56
CA TYR A 286 3.21 3.23 -10.01
C TYR A 286 3.47 3.18 -11.50
N LYS A 287 3.40 4.35 -12.15
CA LYS A 287 3.78 4.50 -13.55
C LYS A 287 4.57 5.77 -13.75
N VAL A 288 5.64 5.67 -14.52
CA VAL A 288 6.32 6.83 -15.09
C VAL A 288 5.57 7.23 -16.35
N LYS A 289 5.26 8.52 -16.47
CA LYS A 289 4.60 9.10 -17.65
C LYS A 289 5.48 10.19 -18.24
N VAL A 290 5.90 9.98 -19.48
CA VAL A 290 6.53 11.00 -20.33
C VAL A 290 5.45 11.62 -21.23
N LYS A 291 5.43 12.95 -21.31
CA LYS A 291 4.50 13.71 -22.14
C LYS A 291 5.25 14.78 -22.92
N LEU A 292 5.20 14.70 -24.24
CA LEU A 292 5.70 15.74 -25.14
C LEU A 292 4.61 16.81 -25.34
N VAL A 293 4.99 18.08 -25.24
CA VAL A 293 4.12 19.22 -25.56
C VAL A 293 4.54 19.74 -26.93
N VAL A 294 3.77 19.41 -27.96
CA VAL A 294 4.05 19.79 -29.35
C VAL A 294 3.34 21.10 -29.70
N SER A 295 3.98 21.96 -30.50
CA SER A 295 3.36 23.19 -31.00
C SER A 295 2.07 22.87 -31.80
N ARG A 296 1.01 23.64 -31.57
CA ARG A 296 -0.13 23.66 -32.48
C ARG A 296 0.33 24.31 -33.78
N GLY A 297 -0.01 23.70 -34.92
CA GLY A 297 0.34 24.26 -36.22
C GLY A 297 -0.34 25.60 -36.41
N GLY A 298 0.46 26.62 -36.68
CA GLY A 298 0.11 27.92 -37.22
C GLY A 298 1.21 28.28 -38.20
#